data_AF-A0A9E5I4G1-F1
#
_entry.id   AF-A0A9E5I4G1-F1
#
_cell.length_a   1.000
_cell.length_b   1.000
_cell.length_c   1.000
_cell.angle_alpha   90.00
_cell.angle_beta   90.00
_cell.angle_gamma   90.00
#
_symmetry.space_group_name_H-M   'P 1'
#
loop_
_entity.id
_entity.type
_entity.pdbx_description
1 polymer ?
#
loop_
_entity_poly.entity_id
_entity_poly.type
_entity_poly.pdbx_seq_one_letter_code
_entity_poly.pdbx_strand_id
1 'polypeptide(L)'
;MGVFTTQGYSGKLVAGSEQTILDTFKDEEIKVSNNILDLFDLGEIPGTFTQTITLPGTKTNNAFFEHYYDISVYEPDLFNTNQKVQAYLDFDSFYLVNGFLQLKKVSVIENKFVDSYEVELFGVVSSFSVDTRASFLTDITSLSTYNHTSSLANITSSWNYNLFNGDIVYPLAEYGQKMVYATQTPGYGIDEKSGSLSVQDFKPAIRIKKVWDAIFDQFGYTYTGSFFQQDWLNNVYLLM
;
A
#
# COMPACT_ATOMS: atom_id res chain seq x y z
N MET A 1 -15.02 9.31 19.70
CA MET A 1 -15.57 9.08 21.06
C MET A 1 -14.44 8.58 21.93
N GLY A 2 -14.08 9.31 23.00
CA GLY A 2 -13.10 8.84 23.97
C GLY A 2 -13.71 7.76 24.84
N VAL A 3 -13.04 6.62 24.97
CA VAL A 3 -13.45 5.54 25.86
C VAL A 3 -12.80 5.81 27.21
N PHE A 4 -13.57 6.29 28.19
CA PHE A 4 -13.14 6.36 29.59
C PHE A 4 -13.69 5.11 30.30
N THR A 5 -12.81 4.30 30.90
CA THR A 5 -13.24 3.14 31.71
C THR A 5 -12.77 3.31 33.15
N THR A 6 -13.69 3.09 34.10
CA THR A 6 -13.51 3.27 35.56
C THR A 6 -13.33 1.93 36.29
N GLN A 7 -13.04 0.84 35.57
CA GLN A 7 -12.61 -0.44 36.12
C GLN A 7 -11.40 -0.93 35.31
N GLY A 8 -10.39 -1.49 35.99
CA GLY A 8 -9.04 -1.72 35.46
C GLY A 8 -8.95 -2.68 34.28
N TYR A 9 -9.33 -2.22 33.10
CA TYR A 9 -9.02 -2.85 31.83
C TYR A 9 -7.74 -2.19 31.30
N SER A 10 -6.62 -2.92 31.40
CA SER A 10 -5.32 -2.50 30.87
C SER A 10 -5.23 -2.93 29.41
N GLY A 11 -5.22 -1.97 28.48
CA GLY A 11 -4.79 -2.25 27.12
C GLY A 11 -3.33 -2.75 27.12
N LYS A 12 -3.00 -3.67 26.23
CA LYS A 12 -1.65 -4.18 26.03
C LYS A 12 -1.15 -3.72 24.68
N LEU A 13 -0.05 -2.98 24.68
CA LEU A 13 0.68 -2.66 23.46
C LEU A 13 1.69 -3.78 23.21
N VAL A 14 1.59 -4.44 22.06
CA VAL A 14 2.49 -5.52 21.68
C VAL A 14 3.17 -5.18 20.37
N ALA A 15 4.50 -5.35 20.30
CA ALA A 15 5.28 -4.99 19.12
C ALA A 15 6.47 -5.94 18.88
N GLY A 16 6.94 -5.96 17.63
CA GLY A 16 8.09 -6.75 17.20
C GLY A 16 7.76 -8.19 16.81
N SER A 17 8.72 -8.85 16.18
CA SER A 17 8.65 -10.27 15.81
C SER A 17 8.50 -11.19 17.03
N GLU A 18 9.07 -10.81 18.17
CA GLU A 18 8.99 -11.54 19.43
C GLU A 18 7.69 -11.25 20.21
N GLN A 19 6.81 -10.39 19.70
CA GLN A 19 5.57 -9.98 20.36
C GLN A 19 5.82 -9.46 21.79
N THR A 20 6.78 -8.55 21.93
CA THR A 20 7.15 -7.94 23.20
C THR A 20 6.01 -7.02 23.66
N ILE A 21 5.55 -7.24 24.89
CA ILE A 21 4.58 -6.35 25.55
C ILE A 21 5.34 -5.11 26.02
N LEU A 22 5.01 -3.95 25.46
CA LEU A 22 5.61 -2.68 25.84
C LEU A 22 4.93 -2.14 27.09
N ASP A 23 5.74 -1.64 28.01
CA ASP A 23 5.24 -1.01 29.23
C ASP A 23 4.66 0.36 28.87
N THR A 24 3.46 0.67 29.35
CA THR A 24 2.80 1.98 29.23
C THR A 24 2.75 2.68 30.59
N PHE A 25 2.56 4.00 30.63
CA PHE A 25 2.26 4.68 31.90
C PHE A 25 0.90 4.23 32.44
N LYS A 26 0.74 4.26 33.78
CA LYS A 26 -0.49 3.83 34.45
C LYS A 26 -1.71 4.71 34.12
N ASP A 27 -1.45 5.98 33.82
CA ASP A 27 -2.48 7.00 33.56
C ASP A 27 -2.48 7.45 32.07
N GLU A 28 -1.84 6.67 31.17
CA GLU A 28 -1.77 7.04 29.76
C GLU A 28 -3.14 6.88 29.07
N GLU A 29 -3.65 7.96 28.50
CA GLU A 29 -4.84 7.93 27.65
C GLU A 29 -4.44 7.68 26.18
N ILE A 30 -4.60 6.45 25.71
CA ILE A 30 -4.34 6.10 24.30
C ILE A 30 -5.54 6.51 23.45
N LYS A 31 -5.35 7.56 22.64
CA LYS A 31 -6.37 8.05 21.71
C LYS A 31 -6.22 7.37 20.35
N VAL A 32 -7.22 6.59 19.97
CA VAL A 32 -7.30 5.94 18.67
C VAL A 32 -8.20 6.76 17.75
N SER A 33 -7.67 7.13 16.58
CA SER A 33 -8.43 7.74 15.50
C SER A 33 -8.85 6.67 14.51
N ASN A 34 -10.15 6.35 14.52
CA ASN A 34 -10.78 5.42 13.60
C ASN A 34 -11.71 6.21 12.68
N ASN A 35 -11.18 6.70 11.56
CA ASN A 35 -12.02 7.21 10.47
C ASN A 35 -12.55 5.99 9.75
N ILE A 36 -13.77 5.53 10.02
CA ILE A 36 -14.36 4.36 9.35
C ILE A 36 -15.47 4.78 8.36
N LEU A 37 -16.01 6.00 8.46
CA LEU A 37 -17.21 6.40 7.69
C LEU A 37 -17.29 7.91 7.38
N ASP A 38 -16.24 8.54 6.82
CA ASP A 38 -16.46 9.78 6.05
C ASP A 38 -16.64 9.43 4.57
N LEU A 39 -17.89 9.12 4.22
CA LEU A 39 -18.33 8.63 2.93
C LEU A 39 -18.48 9.78 1.89
N PHE A 40 -17.49 10.66 1.76
CA PHE A 40 -17.59 11.79 0.82
C PHE A 40 -16.36 12.06 -0.04
N ASP A 41 -15.21 11.46 0.26
CA ASP A 41 -14.04 11.57 -0.62
C ASP A 41 -13.59 10.19 -1.11
N LEU A 42 -13.87 9.91 -2.40
CA LEU A 42 -13.43 8.69 -3.07
C LEU A 42 -11.90 8.59 -3.20
N GLY A 43 -11.17 9.67 -2.87
CA GLY A 43 -9.70 9.72 -2.87
C GLY A 43 -9.04 9.49 -1.50
N GLU A 44 -9.79 9.56 -0.40
CA GLU A 44 -9.24 9.33 0.95
C GLU A 44 -9.53 7.89 1.39
N ILE A 45 -8.47 7.13 1.62
CA ILE A 45 -8.58 5.79 2.19
C ILE A 45 -8.66 5.96 3.71
N PRO A 46 -9.83 5.72 4.35
CA PRO A 46 -9.95 5.77 5.80
C PRO A 46 -8.97 4.79 6.45
N GLY A 47 -7.96 5.35 7.13
CA GLY A 47 -6.94 4.60 7.82
C GLY A 47 -7.06 4.76 9.33
N THR A 48 -6.91 3.67 10.08
CA THR A 48 -6.76 3.72 11.54
C THR A 48 -5.35 4.18 11.89
N PHE A 49 -5.24 5.08 12.87
CA PHE A 49 -3.97 5.45 13.49
C PHE A 49 -4.19 5.89 14.93
N THR A 50 -3.16 5.84 15.75
CA THR A 50 -3.19 6.41 17.10
C THR A 50 -2.62 7.81 17.12
N GLN A 51 -3.04 8.62 18.09
CA GLN A 51 -2.21 9.74 18.51
C GLN A 51 -0.90 9.21 19.12
N THR A 52 0.08 10.10 19.28
CA THR A 52 1.36 9.77 19.90
C THR A 52 1.11 9.21 21.31
N ILE A 53 1.65 8.01 21.57
CA ILE A 53 1.60 7.30 22.84
C ILE A 53 2.97 7.49 23.51
N THR A 54 2.96 7.83 24.80
CA THR A 54 4.19 7.97 25.57
C THR A 54 4.46 6.68 26.34
N LEU A 55 5.64 6.08 26.13
CA LEU A 55 6.09 4.88 26.81
C LEU A 55 7.25 5.22 27.77
N PRO A 56 7.27 4.71 29.01
CA PRO A 56 8.38 4.90 29.94
C PRO A 56 9.68 4.24 29.48
N GLY A 57 10.82 4.79 29.91
CA GLY A 57 12.17 4.21 29.74
C GLY A 57 12.45 2.96 30.59
N THR A 58 11.56 1.97 30.61
CA THR A 58 11.74 0.71 31.36
C THR A 58 12.81 -0.18 30.74
N LYS A 59 13.29 -1.18 31.49
CA LYS A 59 14.25 -2.16 30.96
C LYS A 59 13.72 -2.89 29.72
N THR A 60 12.42 -3.23 29.73
CA THR A 60 11.74 -3.90 28.60
C THR A 60 11.74 -2.99 27.36
N ASN A 61 11.31 -1.74 27.51
CA ASN A 61 11.22 -0.81 26.39
C ASN A 61 12.61 -0.42 25.87
N ASN A 62 13.59 -0.20 26.75
CA ASN A 62 14.97 0.10 26.34
C ASN A 62 15.62 -1.05 25.57
N ALA A 63 15.35 -2.30 25.96
CA ALA A 63 15.83 -3.47 25.23
C ALA A 63 15.13 -3.61 23.87
N PHE A 64 13.81 -3.37 23.82
CA PHE A 64 13.04 -3.41 22.58
C PHE A 64 13.50 -2.37 21.55
N PHE A 65 13.81 -1.15 21.99
CA PHE A 65 14.37 -0.09 21.15
C PHE A 65 15.91 -0.17 21.06
N GLU A 66 16.53 -1.30 21.44
CA GLU A 66 17.97 -1.57 21.34
C GLU A 66 18.85 -0.41 21.80
N HIS A 67 18.43 0.29 22.86
CA HIS A 67 19.11 1.48 23.35
C HIS A 67 19.38 2.56 22.29
N TYR A 68 18.45 2.80 21.36
CA TYR A 68 18.54 3.75 20.25
C TYR A 68 19.10 5.15 20.60
N TYR A 69 18.95 5.57 21.85
CA TYR A 69 19.47 6.84 22.37
C TYR A 69 20.99 6.86 22.57
N ASP A 70 21.66 5.71 22.63
CA ASP A 70 23.10 5.64 22.84
C ASP A 70 23.85 5.68 21.51
N ILE A 71 24.57 6.78 21.29
CA ILE A 71 25.43 7.00 20.12
C ILE A 71 26.56 5.98 19.95
N SER A 72 26.83 5.14 20.96
CA SER A 72 27.85 4.10 20.91
C SER A 72 27.35 2.75 20.38
N VAL A 73 26.03 2.58 20.24
CA VAL A 73 25.43 1.39 19.63
C VAL A 73 25.52 1.53 18.11
N TYR A 74 26.05 0.51 17.46
CA TYR A 74 26.26 0.47 16.02
C TYR A 74 25.53 -0.73 15.41
N GLU A 75 25.17 -0.59 14.13
CA GLU A 75 24.58 -1.67 13.32
C GLU A 75 25.44 -2.96 13.40
N PRO A 76 24.85 -4.14 13.64
CA PRO A 76 23.43 -4.46 13.52
C PRO A 76 22.61 -4.36 14.82
N ASP A 77 23.22 -3.95 15.93
CA ASP A 77 22.58 -3.95 17.26
C ASP A 77 21.83 -2.62 17.54
N LEU A 78 21.62 -1.79 16.51
CA LEU A 78 20.95 -0.50 16.58
C LEU A 78 19.53 -0.62 16.02
N PHE A 79 18.56 -0.14 16.79
CA PHE A 79 17.17 -0.15 16.36
C PHE A 79 16.98 0.64 15.06
N ASN A 80 16.66 -0.08 13.99
CA ASN A 80 16.51 0.51 12.67
C ASN A 80 15.14 1.17 12.52
N THR A 81 15.10 2.50 12.65
CA THR A 81 13.88 3.31 12.50
C THR A 81 13.29 3.33 11.09
N ASN A 82 14.04 2.86 10.08
CA ASN A 82 13.55 2.72 8.71
C ASN A 82 12.83 1.39 8.47
N GLN A 83 12.99 0.42 9.38
CA GLN A 83 12.28 -0.85 9.29
C GLN A 83 10.95 -0.76 10.03
N LYS A 84 9.90 -1.27 9.39
CA LYS A 84 8.58 -1.30 9.99
C LYS A 84 8.54 -2.38 11.07
N VAL A 85 8.07 -1.99 12.26
CA VAL A 85 7.90 -2.92 13.37
C VAL A 85 6.42 -3.27 13.50
N GLN A 86 6.06 -4.53 13.28
CA GLN A 86 4.68 -4.97 13.44
C GLN A 86 4.22 -4.76 14.88
N ALA A 87 3.03 -4.19 15.06
CA ALA A 87 2.48 -3.93 16.38
C ALA A 87 0.96 -3.92 16.37
N TYR A 88 0.38 -4.23 17.52
CA TYR A 88 -1.05 -4.15 17.75
C TYR A 88 -1.37 -3.65 19.16
N LEU A 89 -2.50 -2.97 19.26
CA LEU A 89 -3.09 -2.56 20.53
C LEU A 89 -4.23 -3.52 20.84
N ASP A 90 -4.03 -4.37 21.84
CA ASP A 90 -5.03 -5.30 22.35
C ASP A 90 -5.76 -4.67 23.53
N PHE A 91 -7.09 -4.64 23.46
CA PHE A 91 -7.96 -4.26 24.55
C PHE A 91 -8.99 -5.36 24.76
N ASP A 92 -8.84 -6.11 25.85
CA ASP A 92 -9.73 -7.21 26.24
C ASP A 92 -9.95 -8.26 25.12
N SER A 93 -8.87 -8.71 24.48
CA SER A 93 -8.88 -9.67 23.36
C SER A 93 -9.47 -9.13 22.05
N PHE A 94 -9.66 -7.81 21.95
CA PHE A 94 -9.99 -7.12 20.72
C PHE A 94 -8.84 -6.24 20.27
N TYR A 95 -8.41 -6.41 19.02
CA TYR A 95 -7.41 -5.51 18.42
C TYR A 95 -8.06 -4.18 18.06
N LEU A 96 -7.77 -3.14 18.84
CA LEU A 96 -8.19 -1.76 18.54
C LEU A 96 -7.42 -1.18 17.35
N VAL A 97 -6.14 -1.52 17.26
CA VAL A 97 -5.24 -1.15 16.15
C VAL A 97 -4.36 -2.35 15.84
N ASN A 98 -4.19 -2.67 14.56
CA ASN A 98 -3.26 -3.69 14.08
C ASN A 98 -2.54 -3.13 12.86
N GLY A 99 -1.21 -3.12 12.89
CA GLY A 99 -0.37 -2.71 11.79
C GLY A 99 1.07 -2.52 12.25
N PHE A 100 1.57 -1.29 12.24
CA PHE A 100 2.99 -0.99 12.48
C PHE A 100 3.20 0.13 13.49
N LEU A 101 4.24 -0.02 14.30
CA LEU A 101 4.74 0.97 15.25
C LEU A 101 5.85 1.80 14.61
N GLN A 102 5.78 3.11 14.81
CA GLN A 102 6.84 4.05 14.46
C GLN A 102 7.31 4.79 15.70
N LEU A 103 8.63 4.77 15.94
CA LEU A 103 9.26 5.61 16.95
C LEU A 103 9.39 7.04 16.43
N LYS A 104 8.83 8.01 17.14
CA LYS A 104 8.87 9.43 16.76
C LYS A 104 9.99 10.19 17.45
N LYS A 105 10.17 9.92 18.74
CA LYS A 105 11.12 10.65 19.57
C LYS A 105 11.53 9.83 20.78
N VAL A 106 12.77 10.04 21.22
CA VAL A 106 13.29 9.55 22.49
C VAL A 106 13.68 10.75 23.34
N SER A 107 13.16 10.83 24.55
CA SER A 107 13.49 11.86 25.53
C SER A 107 14.49 11.30 26.53
N VAL A 108 15.66 11.93 26.63
CA VAL A 108 16.77 11.49 27.48
C VAL A 108 17.05 12.55 28.54
N ILE A 109 17.22 12.12 29.78
CA ILE A 109 17.58 12.96 30.93
C ILE A 109 19.10 12.90 31.15
N GLU A 110 19.62 13.80 31.98
CA GLU A 110 21.02 13.81 32.42
C GLU A 110 21.49 12.41 32.88
N ASN A 111 22.74 12.07 32.56
CA ASN A 111 23.36 10.75 32.76
C ASN A 111 22.85 9.61 31.85
N LYS A 112 22.34 9.92 30.64
CA LYS A 112 21.88 8.94 29.64
C LYS A 112 20.72 8.05 30.10
N PHE A 113 19.94 8.49 31.09
CA PHE A 113 18.71 7.77 31.44
C PHE A 113 17.59 8.18 30.51
N VAL A 114 16.87 7.19 29.96
CA VAL A 114 15.70 7.48 29.12
C VAL A 114 14.52 7.81 30.01
N ASP A 115 13.90 8.95 29.74
CA ASP A 115 12.64 9.35 30.37
C ASP A 115 11.47 8.61 29.70
N SER A 116 11.36 8.80 28.38
CA SER A 116 10.21 8.37 27.60
C SER A 116 10.52 8.17 26.13
N TYR A 117 9.74 7.27 25.51
CA TYR A 117 9.65 7.06 24.07
C TYR A 117 8.28 7.54 23.58
N GLU A 118 8.26 8.33 22.52
CA GLU A 118 7.03 8.74 21.84
C GLU A 118 6.84 7.84 20.61
N VAL A 119 5.75 7.07 20.57
CA VAL A 119 5.45 6.13 19.49
C VAL A 119 4.08 6.41 18.86
N GLU A 120 3.93 6.07 17.59
CA GLU A 120 2.65 6.11 16.88
C GLU A 120 2.37 4.73 16.27
N LEU A 121 1.10 4.32 16.26
CA LEU A 121 0.65 3.10 15.60
C LEU A 121 -0.18 3.44 14.38
N PHE A 122 0.14 2.79 13.27
CA PHE A 122 -0.60 2.88 12.02
C PHE A 122 -1.25 1.55 11.73
N GLY A 123 -2.53 1.56 11.35
CA GLY A 123 -3.24 0.37 10.89
C GLY A 123 -2.69 -0.14 9.56
N VAL A 124 -2.88 -1.43 9.28
CA VAL A 124 -2.47 -2.09 8.02
C VAL A 124 -2.89 -1.31 6.77
N VAL A 125 -4.13 -0.80 6.73
CA VAL A 125 -4.66 -0.05 5.59
C VAL A 125 -3.95 1.30 5.41
N SER A 126 -3.69 2.02 6.51
CA SER A 126 -2.95 3.28 6.50
C SER A 126 -1.54 3.07 5.96
N SER A 127 -0.88 2.00 6.40
CA SER A 127 0.47 1.67 5.96
C SER A 127 0.52 1.25 4.50
N PHE A 128 -0.43 0.45 4.02
CA PHE A 128 -0.56 0.12 2.60
C PHE A 128 -0.75 1.37 1.73
N SER A 129 -1.58 2.32 2.17
CA SER A 129 -1.80 3.60 1.47
C SER A 129 -0.51 4.42 1.36
N VAL A 130 0.28 4.52 2.43
CA VAL A 130 1.57 5.22 2.40
C VAL A 130 2.56 4.53 1.46
N ASP A 131 2.66 3.19 1.52
CA ASP A 131 3.59 2.42 0.69
C ASP A 131 3.27 2.56 -0.80
N THR A 132 1.99 2.38 -1.15
CA THR A 132 1.53 2.48 -2.54
C THR A 132 1.64 3.89 -3.11
N ARG A 133 1.47 4.94 -2.31
CA ARG A 133 1.63 6.34 -2.76
C ARG A 133 3.06 6.69 -3.15
N ALA A 134 4.04 5.99 -2.58
CA ALA A 134 5.46 6.26 -2.83
C ALA A 134 5.98 5.57 -4.10
N SER A 135 5.20 4.71 -4.74
CA SER A 135 5.63 3.92 -5.90
C SER A 135 4.75 4.14 -7.12
N PHE A 136 5.34 3.98 -8.30
CA PHE A 136 4.62 3.99 -9.57
C PHE A 136 4.36 2.56 -10.07
N LEU A 137 3.40 2.41 -10.98
CA LEU A 137 3.16 1.11 -11.63
C LEU A 137 4.38 0.57 -12.37
N THR A 138 5.28 1.46 -12.82
CA THR A 138 6.56 1.10 -13.46
C THR A 138 7.55 0.44 -12.50
N ASP A 139 7.40 0.64 -11.20
CA ASP A 139 8.29 0.09 -10.18
C ASP A 139 7.92 -1.35 -9.80
N ILE A 140 6.75 -1.83 -10.24
CA ILE A 140 6.23 -3.16 -9.95
C ILE A 140 6.92 -4.19 -10.85
N THR A 141 7.91 -4.87 -10.29
CA THR A 141 8.79 -5.78 -11.03
C THR A 141 8.08 -6.99 -11.64
N SER A 142 7.04 -7.51 -10.98
CA SER A 142 6.28 -8.68 -11.45
C SER A 142 5.54 -8.45 -12.77
N LEU A 143 5.19 -7.19 -13.07
CA LEU A 143 4.54 -6.81 -14.34
C LEU A 143 5.48 -6.88 -15.55
N SER A 144 6.80 -6.92 -15.33
CA SER A 144 7.78 -7.07 -16.41
C SER A 144 7.61 -8.37 -17.22
N THR A 145 6.92 -9.37 -16.66
CA THR A 145 6.54 -10.62 -17.35
C THR A 145 5.72 -10.36 -18.62
N TYR A 146 4.98 -9.25 -18.67
CA TYR A 146 4.16 -8.87 -19.81
C TYR A 146 4.94 -8.02 -20.83
N ASN A 147 6.24 -7.83 -20.68
CA ASN A 147 7.04 -7.11 -21.66
C ASN A 147 7.12 -7.90 -22.98
N HIS A 148 6.75 -7.24 -24.08
CA HIS A 148 6.78 -7.83 -25.41
C HIS A 148 6.96 -6.75 -26.48
N THR A 149 7.38 -7.15 -27.67
CA THR A 149 7.50 -6.24 -28.81
C THR A 149 6.12 -5.87 -29.35
N SER A 150 5.84 -4.57 -29.50
CA SER A 150 4.67 -4.11 -30.24
C SER A 150 4.86 -4.46 -31.72
N SER A 151 4.05 -5.38 -32.22
CA SER A 151 4.10 -5.86 -33.61
C SER A 151 2.70 -6.18 -34.10
N LEU A 152 2.48 -6.12 -35.42
CA LEU A 152 1.19 -6.45 -36.02
C LEU A 152 0.72 -7.86 -35.63
N ALA A 153 1.64 -8.81 -35.53
CA ALA A 153 1.34 -10.18 -35.09
C ALA A 153 0.81 -10.23 -33.65
N ASN A 154 1.44 -9.51 -32.71
CA ASN A 154 0.99 -9.49 -31.32
C ASN A 154 -0.33 -8.72 -31.17
N ILE A 155 -0.49 -7.58 -31.88
CA ILE A 155 -1.74 -6.79 -31.88
C ILE A 155 -2.92 -7.67 -32.34
N THR A 156 -2.80 -8.30 -33.51
CA THR A 156 -3.88 -9.13 -34.07
C THR A 156 -4.12 -10.40 -33.26
N SER A 157 -3.07 -11.00 -32.69
CA SER A 157 -3.19 -12.14 -31.76
C SER A 157 -3.98 -11.77 -30.49
N SER A 158 -3.78 -10.54 -29.97
CA SER A 158 -4.45 -10.06 -28.76
C SER A 158 -5.97 -9.94 -28.90
N TRP A 159 -6.48 -9.68 -30.11
CA TRP A 159 -7.92 -9.58 -30.37
C TRP A 159 -8.65 -10.91 -30.24
N ASN A 160 -7.92 -12.02 -30.30
CA ASN A 160 -8.43 -13.37 -30.03
C ASN A 160 -8.00 -13.88 -28.64
N TYR A 161 -7.54 -12.99 -27.74
CA TYR A 161 -7.06 -13.32 -26.39
C TYR A 161 -5.89 -14.32 -26.35
N ASN A 162 -5.11 -14.41 -27.43
CA ASN A 162 -3.98 -15.34 -27.52
C ASN A 162 -2.65 -14.74 -27.01
N LEU A 163 -2.63 -13.44 -26.71
CA LEU A 163 -1.48 -12.75 -26.14
C LEU A 163 -1.57 -12.80 -24.62
N PHE A 164 -0.62 -13.50 -23.97
CA PHE A 164 -0.62 -13.74 -22.51
C PHE A 164 -1.97 -14.25 -21.98
N ASN A 165 -2.62 -15.18 -22.69
CA ASN A 165 -3.95 -15.69 -22.32
C ASN A 165 -5.02 -14.59 -22.12
N GLY A 166 -4.91 -13.52 -22.90
CA GLY A 166 -5.81 -12.38 -22.85
C GLY A 166 -5.53 -11.43 -21.69
N ASP A 167 -4.42 -11.57 -20.96
CA ASP A 167 -4.03 -10.59 -19.95
C ASP A 167 -3.59 -9.26 -20.58
N ILE A 168 -3.11 -9.30 -21.83
CA ILE A 168 -2.80 -8.11 -22.63
C ILE A 168 -3.67 -8.07 -23.89
N VAL A 169 -4.28 -6.91 -24.12
CA VAL A 169 -5.08 -6.62 -25.32
C VAL A 169 -4.64 -5.29 -25.94
N TYR A 170 -4.65 -5.21 -27.27
CA TYR A 170 -4.47 -3.95 -27.98
C TYR A 170 -5.83 -3.46 -28.49
N PRO A 171 -6.54 -2.62 -27.72
CA PRO A 171 -7.86 -2.15 -28.14
C PRO A 171 -7.74 -1.22 -29.35
N LEU A 172 -8.76 -1.26 -30.20
CA LEU A 172 -9.00 -0.20 -31.18
C LEU A 172 -9.64 0.99 -30.43
N ALA A 173 -8.80 1.91 -29.97
CA ALA A 173 -9.23 3.11 -29.27
C ALA A 173 -8.63 4.35 -29.92
N GLU A 174 -9.38 5.46 -29.84
CA GLU A 174 -8.97 6.75 -30.38
C GLU A 174 -8.12 7.50 -29.34
N TYR A 175 -6.85 7.74 -29.66
CA TYR A 175 -5.90 8.42 -28.77
C TYR A 175 -5.63 9.89 -29.16
N GLY A 176 -6.46 10.47 -30.04
CA GLY A 176 -6.31 11.81 -30.58
C GLY A 176 -5.78 11.87 -32.03
N GLN A 177 -5.62 10.71 -32.67
CA GLN A 177 -5.29 10.52 -34.09
C GLN A 177 -6.41 10.94 -35.04
N LYS A 178 -7.65 11.05 -34.57
CA LYS A 178 -8.86 11.38 -35.36
C LYS A 178 -9.04 10.38 -36.50
N MET A 179 -9.25 9.13 -36.15
CA MET A 179 -9.57 8.04 -37.07
C MET A 179 -10.88 8.37 -37.79
N VAL A 180 -10.80 8.63 -39.10
CA VAL A 180 -11.96 8.90 -39.95
C VAL A 180 -12.08 7.79 -40.99
N TYR A 181 -13.30 7.32 -41.20
CA TYR A 181 -13.66 6.55 -42.38
C TYR A 181 -14.07 7.54 -43.47
N ALA A 182 -13.20 7.78 -44.46
CA ALA A 182 -13.30 8.95 -45.33
C ALA A 182 -13.47 8.56 -46.80
N THR A 183 -14.67 8.08 -47.16
CA THR A 183 -14.99 7.68 -48.53
C THR A 183 -14.98 8.81 -49.57
N GLN A 184 -14.91 10.08 -49.13
CA GLN A 184 -15.03 11.26 -50.00
C GLN A 184 -13.82 12.21 -49.96
N THR A 185 -12.81 11.94 -49.12
CA THR A 185 -11.59 12.78 -49.02
C THR A 185 -10.36 11.89 -49.10
N PRO A 186 -9.79 11.68 -50.30
CA PRO A 186 -8.65 10.81 -50.50
C PRO A 186 -7.45 11.23 -49.64
N GLY A 187 -6.77 10.25 -49.05
CA GLY A 187 -5.50 10.42 -48.33
C GLY A 187 -5.58 10.36 -46.81
N TYR A 188 -6.77 10.44 -46.20
CA TYR A 188 -6.93 10.58 -44.73
C TYR A 188 -7.79 9.49 -44.08
N GLY A 189 -8.45 8.64 -44.88
CA GLY A 189 -9.33 7.59 -44.38
C GLY A 189 -8.60 6.32 -43.98
N ILE A 190 -9.04 5.67 -42.89
CA ILE A 190 -8.52 4.34 -42.47
C ILE A 190 -8.82 3.24 -43.50
N ASP A 191 -9.73 3.51 -44.43
CA ASP A 191 -10.11 2.65 -45.57
C ASP A 191 -9.13 2.72 -46.75
N GLU A 192 -8.17 3.66 -46.72
CA GLU A 192 -7.15 3.81 -47.75
C GLU A 192 -5.76 3.40 -47.25
N LYS A 193 -4.90 2.94 -48.16
CA LYS A 193 -3.52 2.49 -47.82
C LYS A 193 -2.67 3.61 -47.18
N SER A 194 -2.92 4.87 -47.50
CA SER A 194 -2.20 6.02 -46.94
C SER A 194 -2.67 6.41 -45.53
N GLY A 195 -3.90 6.06 -45.16
CA GLY A 195 -4.48 6.31 -43.83
C GLY A 195 -4.59 5.04 -42.97
N SER A 196 -4.01 3.93 -43.42
CA SER A 196 -4.09 2.65 -42.70
C SER A 196 -3.41 2.73 -41.34
N LEU A 197 -4.04 2.12 -40.34
CA LEU A 197 -3.49 2.05 -38.99
C LEU A 197 -2.18 1.26 -38.97
N SER A 198 -1.20 1.83 -38.31
CA SER A 198 0.11 1.26 -38.08
C SER A 198 0.22 0.67 -36.68
N VAL A 199 1.28 -0.08 -36.42
CA VAL A 199 1.59 -0.64 -35.09
C VAL A 199 1.72 0.46 -34.02
N GLN A 200 2.14 1.67 -34.40
CA GLN A 200 2.29 2.81 -33.49
C GLN A 200 0.95 3.38 -33.05
N ASP A 201 -0.12 3.08 -33.77
CA ASP A 201 -1.45 3.60 -33.47
C ASP A 201 -2.17 2.84 -32.35
N PHE A 202 -1.61 1.70 -31.93
CA PHE A 202 -2.16 0.87 -30.87
C PHE A 202 -1.31 0.97 -29.60
N LYS A 203 -1.99 1.10 -28.46
CA LYS A 203 -1.37 1.00 -27.13
C LYS A 203 -1.83 -0.28 -26.44
N PRO A 204 -0.95 -0.98 -25.71
CA PRO A 204 -1.34 -2.17 -24.96
C PRO A 204 -2.21 -1.76 -23.76
N ALA A 205 -3.17 -2.61 -23.42
CA ALA A 205 -3.94 -2.55 -22.20
C ALA A 205 -3.78 -3.86 -21.43
N ILE A 206 -3.64 -3.76 -20.10
CA ILE A 206 -3.42 -4.89 -19.21
C ILE A 206 -4.66 -5.14 -18.35
N ARG A 207 -4.99 -6.41 -18.11
CA ARG A 207 -6.12 -6.78 -17.25
C ARG A 207 -5.95 -6.21 -15.84
N ILE A 208 -6.97 -5.50 -15.34
CA ILE A 208 -6.87 -4.76 -14.07
C ILE A 208 -6.58 -5.69 -12.88
N LYS A 209 -7.11 -6.91 -12.90
CA LYS A 209 -6.87 -7.92 -11.88
C LYS A 209 -5.39 -8.28 -11.74
N LYS A 210 -4.65 -8.35 -12.86
CA LYS A 210 -3.20 -8.66 -12.84
C LYS A 210 -2.39 -7.53 -12.23
N VAL A 211 -2.75 -6.28 -12.54
CA VAL A 211 -2.14 -5.10 -11.92
C VAL A 211 -2.43 -5.09 -10.42
N TRP A 212 -3.68 -5.33 -10.03
CA TRP A 212 -4.08 -5.38 -8.63
C TRP A 212 -3.32 -6.45 -7.85
N ASP A 213 -3.25 -7.69 -8.36
CA ASP A 213 -2.51 -8.78 -7.72
C ASP A 213 -1.02 -8.44 -7.58
N ALA A 214 -0.43 -7.86 -8.62
CA ALA A 214 0.96 -7.46 -8.63
C ALA A 214 1.28 -6.36 -7.59
N ILE A 215 0.36 -5.40 -7.38
CA ILE A 215 0.50 -4.37 -6.32
C ILE A 215 0.56 -5.04 -4.95
N PHE A 216 -0.39 -5.93 -4.64
CA PHE A 216 -0.47 -6.56 -3.32
C PHE A 216 0.74 -7.46 -3.04
N ASP A 217 1.18 -8.22 -4.05
CA ASP A 217 2.37 -9.07 -3.97
C ASP A 217 3.66 -8.26 -3.73
N GLN A 218 3.84 -7.15 -4.45
CA GLN A 218 5.02 -6.28 -4.31
C GLN A 218 5.18 -5.69 -2.90
N PHE A 219 4.06 -5.38 -2.23
CA PHE A 219 4.07 -4.79 -0.90
C PHE A 219 3.84 -5.81 0.24
N GLY A 220 3.68 -7.09 -0.09
CA GLY A 220 3.51 -8.17 0.90
C GLY A 220 2.18 -8.16 1.64
N TYR A 221 1.14 -7.56 1.06
CA TYR A 221 -0.21 -7.56 1.64
C TYR A 221 -1.10 -8.60 0.94
N THR A 222 -2.07 -9.14 1.67
CA THR A 222 -3.11 -10.01 1.10
C THR A 222 -4.46 -9.33 1.18
N TYR A 223 -5.32 -9.55 0.20
CA TYR A 223 -6.68 -9.04 0.21
C TYR A 223 -7.70 -10.17 0.03
N THR A 224 -8.88 -10.00 0.62
CA THR A 224 -10.01 -10.91 0.48
C THR A 224 -11.27 -10.11 0.21
N GLY A 225 -12.06 -10.52 -0.77
CA GLY A 225 -13.35 -9.87 -1.05
C GLY A 225 -14.05 -10.44 -2.26
N SER A 226 -15.38 -10.39 -2.25
CA SER A 226 -16.22 -10.88 -3.35
C SER A 226 -16.14 -10.00 -4.59
N PHE A 227 -15.78 -8.71 -4.45
CA PHE A 227 -15.68 -7.76 -5.56
C PHE A 227 -14.67 -8.20 -6.64
N PHE A 228 -13.51 -8.70 -6.23
CA PHE A 228 -12.45 -9.13 -7.15
C PHE A 228 -12.64 -10.55 -7.71
N GLN A 229 -13.72 -11.23 -7.32
CA GLN A 229 -14.11 -12.55 -7.81
C GLN A 229 -15.22 -12.47 -8.85
N GLN A 230 -15.65 -11.26 -9.24
CA GLN A 230 -16.73 -11.07 -10.20
C GLN A 230 -16.23 -11.28 -11.63
N ASP A 231 -16.97 -12.05 -12.43
CA ASP A 231 -16.59 -12.39 -13.81
C ASP A 231 -16.39 -11.17 -14.71
N TRP A 232 -17.17 -10.10 -14.49
CA TRP A 232 -17.05 -8.88 -15.29
C TRP A 232 -15.68 -8.22 -15.14
N LEU A 233 -15.00 -8.37 -14.00
CA LEU A 233 -13.70 -7.77 -13.76
C LEU A 233 -12.60 -8.41 -14.63
N ASN A 234 -12.79 -9.65 -15.08
CA ASN A 234 -11.88 -10.32 -16.02
C ASN A 234 -11.84 -9.64 -17.40
N ASN A 235 -12.87 -8.84 -17.71
CA ASN A 235 -13.00 -8.10 -18.97
C ASN A 235 -12.66 -6.61 -18.82
N VAL A 236 -12.13 -6.18 -17.66
CA VAL A 236 -11.70 -4.81 -17.42
C VAL A 236 -10.20 -4.69 -17.61
N TYR A 237 -9.80 -3.73 -18.45
CA TYR A 237 -8.42 -3.48 -18.81
C TYR A 237 -8.03 -2.05 -18.48
N LEU A 238 -6.82 -1.88 -17.96
CA LEU A 238 -6.16 -0.60 -17.76
C LEU A 238 -5.33 -0.30 -19.00
N LEU A 239 -5.60 0.84 -19.63
CA LEU A 239 -4.79 1.34 -20.73
C LEU A 239 -3.45 1.86 -20.17
N MET A 240 -2.35 1.44 -20.79
CA MET A 240 -0.99 1.87 -20.42
C MET A 240 -0.48 3.02 -21.28
#